data_AF-A0A2N1C2F9-F1
#
_entry.id   AF-A0A2N1C2F9-F1
#
_cell.length_a   1.000
_cell.length_b   1.000
_cell.length_c   1.000
_cell.angle_alpha   90.00
_cell.angle_beta   90.00
_cell.angle_gamma   90.00
#
_symmetry.space_group_name_H-M   'P 1'
#
loop_
_entity.id
_entity.type
_entity.pdbx_description
1 polymer ?
#
loop_
_entity_poly.entity_id
_entity_poly.type
_entity_poly.pdbx_seq_one_letter_code
_entity_poly.pdbx_strand_id
1 'polypeptide(L)'
;MKPKIFIGSSVEGLNIAYAIQQNLTHDAESTVWDQGVFDLSKTTIESLDKTLESMDFGVFVFSADDVTTMRDKESPTVRDNVLFELGLFIGKMGRNRVFFVIPDGTTIHIPTDLLGVTPGKYESGRADGSFQAATGAVCNQMRTQIKSLGLLRERTKHEDSGDSTAGTSKTEDDWFSDFIKNDYKAATDKLKKGLSKINGDEKLKNEMWISFIKLKQNDKDGLLELCNFAKSNVGNFEVESLVPQMLYWEDYHDKSIEIATASYEASNSCPKLATVLAEAYDQNDDTDMAREILQKHNPDENPTVAMALASTFEKKSEDKLKILIGSYENNANDEKLIYALARELQDQNRNKESLYLLDFLVFNYPKSETYWGYLSNTCVDLNLYEKAMFSCRKAEELTESKSPWILHNIGNMLNNKGFHSEAIDWLKKAIKMEPESEYAHDRLAKALKSKDEQREKYIQYRKEGKKSLRNLNFSADADA
;
A
#
# COMPACT_ATOMS: atom_id res chain seq x y z
N MET A 1 27.05 15.89 -6.97
CA MET A 1 26.75 15.11 -8.19
C MET A 1 25.48 15.72 -8.79
N LYS A 2 25.41 15.90 -10.13
CA LYS A 2 24.23 16.49 -10.76
C LYS A 2 23.12 15.43 -10.88
N PRO A 3 21.84 15.77 -10.59
CA PRO A 3 20.71 14.88 -10.85
C PRO A 3 20.56 14.57 -12.33
N LYS A 4 20.10 13.36 -12.67
CA LYS A 4 19.81 12.98 -14.06
C LYS A 4 18.34 13.23 -14.40
N ILE A 5 18.08 13.82 -15.56
CA ILE A 5 16.73 14.21 -15.96
C ILE A 5 16.43 13.69 -17.36
N PHE A 6 15.31 12.98 -17.50
CA PHE A 6 14.77 12.63 -18.79
C PHE A 6 13.82 13.71 -19.30
N ILE A 7 13.90 14.05 -20.59
CA ILE A 7 13.02 15.01 -21.24
C ILE A 7 12.26 14.31 -22.38
N GLY A 8 10.98 14.03 -22.14
CA GLY A 8 10.04 13.44 -23.10
C GLY A 8 9.26 14.52 -23.87
N SER A 9 9.00 14.26 -25.13
CA SER A 9 8.16 15.11 -26.00
C SER A 9 7.70 14.30 -27.21
N SER A 10 6.75 14.85 -27.97
CA SER A 10 6.54 14.42 -29.35
C SER A 10 7.64 14.95 -30.27
N VAL A 11 7.58 14.61 -31.56
CA VAL A 11 8.50 15.15 -32.56
C VAL A 11 8.27 16.67 -32.73
N GLU A 12 7.03 17.10 -32.60
CA GLU A 12 6.58 18.48 -32.70
C GLU A 12 7.05 19.33 -31.50
N GLY A 13 7.09 18.74 -30.30
CA GLY A 13 7.60 19.36 -29.08
C GLY A 13 9.12 19.35 -28.91
N LEU A 14 9.87 18.77 -29.85
CA LEU A 14 11.30 18.48 -29.71
C LEU A 14 12.15 19.75 -29.51
N ASN A 15 11.83 20.85 -30.22
CA ASN A 15 12.53 22.13 -30.07
C ASN A 15 12.41 22.71 -28.65
N ILE A 16 11.27 22.48 -27.99
CA ILE A 16 11.05 22.90 -26.60
C ILE A 16 11.83 21.99 -25.64
N ALA A 17 11.88 20.68 -25.91
CA ALA A 17 12.68 19.74 -25.12
C ALA A 17 14.17 20.09 -25.12
N TYR A 18 14.73 20.43 -26.29
CA TYR A 18 16.12 20.91 -26.42
C TYR A 18 16.35 22.25 -25.71
N ALA A 19 15.39 23.18 -25.77
CA ALA A 19 15.49 24.44 -25.04
C ALA A 19 15.52 24.23 -23.51
N ILE A 20 14.71 23.29 -23.00
CA ILE A 20 14.72 22.90 -21.58
C ILE A 20 16.07 22.26 -21.21
N GLN A 21 16.59 21.35 -22.04
CA GLN A 21 17.91 20.75 -21.85
C GLN A 21 19.00 21.83 -21.73
N GLN A 22 18.97 22.82 -22.63
CA GLN A 22 19.94 23.92 -22.64
C GLN A 22 19.86 24.76 -21.37
N ASN A 23 18.65 25.07 -20.90
CA ASN A 23 18.45 25.87 -19.69
C ASN A 23 18.83 25.14 -18.37
N LEU A 24 18.78 23.80 -18.36
CA LEU A 24 19.11 22.98 -17.19
C LEU A 24 20.55 22.46 -17.16
N THR A 25 21.38 22.77 -18.17
CA THR A 25 22.75 22.24 -18.34
C THR A 25 23.66 22.42 -17.10
N HIS A 26 23.49 23.50 -16.35
CA HIS A 26 24.29 23.74 -15.14
C HIS A 26 23.76 23.05 -13.89
N ASP A 27 22.49 22.64 -13.88
CA ASP A 27 21.80 22.11 -12.70
C ASP A 27 21.66 20.59 -12.73
N ALA A 28 21.55 19.99 -13.93
CA ALA A 28 21.28 18.57 -14.12
C ALA A 28 21.99 17.99 -15.34
N GLU A 29 22.13 16.67 -15.35
CA GLU A 29 22.47 15.88 -16.54
C GLU A 29 21.18 15.52 -17.27
N SER A 30 20.80 16.34 -18.25
CA SER A 30 19.54 16.19 -18.98
C SER A 30 19.73 15.41 -20.28
N THR A 31 18.88 14.41 -20.53
CA THR A 31 18.83 13.60 -21.77
C THR A 31 17.46 13.73 -22.43
N VAL A 32 17.42 14.15 -23.69
CA VAL A 32 16.19 14.17 -24.50
C VAL A 32 15.94 12.79 -25.09
N TRP A 33 14.68 12.40 -25.25
CA TRP A 33 14.27 11.05 -25.68
C TRP A 33 14.91 10.57 -27.00
N ASP A 34 15.29 11.47 -27.91
CA ASP A 34 15.93 11.13 -29.19
C ASP A 34 17.46 10.93 -29.07
N GLN A 35 18.06 11.22 -27.92
CA GLN A 35 19.51 11.17 -27.68
C GLN A 35 19.98 9.80 -27.18
N GLY A 36 19.67 8.75 -27.93
CA GLY A 36 20.16 7.39 -27.66
C GLY A 36 19.49 6.69 -26.46
N VAL A 37 18.26 7.10 -26.12
CA VAL A 37 17.43 6.42 -25.11
C VAL A 37 16.84 5.11 -25.64
N PHE A 38 16.59 5.04 -26.95
CA PHE A 38 15.97 3.87 -27.60
C PHE A 38 17.03 3.01 -28.32
N ASP A 39 17.21 1.78 -27.84
CA ASP A 39 18.13 0.81 -28.42
C ASP A 39 17.52 0.15 -29.67
N LEU A 40 18.37 -0.15 -30.67
CA LEU A 40 17.98 -0.95 -31.82
C LEU A 40 17.47 -2.34 -31.36
N SER A 41 16.37 -2.80 -31.96
CA SER A 41 15.74 -4.11 -31.69
C SER A 41 15.07 -4.27 -30.32
N LYS A 42 14.84 -3.19 -29.56
CA LYS A 42 14.02 -3.21 -28.33
C LYS A 42 12.71 -2.47 -28.52
N THR A 43 11.72 -2.83 -27.71
CA THR A 43 10.49 -2.05 -27.61
C THR A 43 10.74 -0.72 -26.90
N THR A 44 9.90 0.28 -27.16
CA THR A 44 9.91 1.59 -26.49
C THR A 44 9.87 1.43 -24.97
N ILE A 45 9.06 0.48 -24.47
CA ILE A 45 8.88 0.21 -23.04
C ILE A 45 10.17 -0.37 -22.41
N GLU A 46 10.82 -1.34 -23.06
CA GLU A 46 12.07 -1.94 -22.56
C GLU A 46 13.24 -0.93 -22.52
N SER A 47 13.25 0.02 -23.45
CA SER A 47 14.25 1.09 -23.50
C SER A 47 14.01 2.14 -22.42
N LEU A 48 12.74 2.45 -22.14
CA LEU A 48 12.34 3.36 -21.07
C LEU A 48 12.59 2.77 -19.67
N ASP A 49 12.49 1.45 -19.48
CA ASP A 49 12.71 0.83 -18.16
C ASP A 49 14.15 1.05 -17.65
N LYS A 50 15.16 0.83 -18.50
CA LYS A 50 16.56 1.17 -18.19
C LYS A 50 16.77 2.65 -17.90
N THR A 51 16.09 3.50 -18.66
CA THR A 51 16.16 4.95 -18.49
C THR A 51 15.57 5.33 -17.13
N LEU A 52 14.39 4.82 -16.80
CA LEU A 52 13.69 5.02 -15.52
C LEU A 52 14.51 4.57 -14.30
N GLU A 53 15.34 3.54 -14.41
CA GLU A 53 16.21 3.10 -13.31
C GLU A 53 17.34 4.09 -12.97
N SER A 54 17.75 4.89 -13.96
CA SER A 54 18.93 5.75 -13.87
C SER A 54 18.62 7.24 -13.76
N MET A 55 17.35 7.64 -13.83
CA MET A 55 16.89 9.03 -13.81
C MET A 55 16.36 9.44 -12.43
N ASP A 56 16.61 10.69 -12.06
CA ASP A 56 16.16 11.28 -10.79
C ASP A 56 14.90 12.14 -10.96
N PHE A 57 14.67 12.68 -12.16
CA PHE A 57 13.50 13.48 -12.53
C PHE A 57 13.06 13.22 -13.99
N GLY A 58 11.81 13.56 -14.30
CA GLY A 58 11.26 13.58 -15.66
C GLY A 58 10.63 14.93 -16.01
N VAL A 59 10.77 15.37 -17.26
CA VAL A 59 10.10 16.56 -17.81
C VAL A 59 9.40 16.18 -19.11
N PHE A 60 8.13 16.51 -19.26
CA PHE A 60 7.33 16.18 -20.44
C PHE A 60 6.79 17.42 -21.12
N VAL A 61 7.11 17.61 -22.40
CA VAL A 61 6.56 18.71 -23.20
C VAL A 61 5.22 18.29 -23.78
N PHE A 62 4.18 19.03 -23.41
CA PHE A 62 2.84 18.86 -23.94
C PHE A 62 2.61 19.88 -25.05
N SER A 63 2.60 19.38 -26.28
CA SER A 63 2.22 20.11 -27.48
C SER A 63 0.87 19.59 -28.00
N ALA A 64 0.18 20.44 -28.76
CA ALA A 64 -1.16 20.17 -29.28
C ALA A 64 -1.06 19.38 -30.61
N ASP A 65 -0.56 18.15 -30.51
CA ASP A 65 -0.11 17.39 -31.69
C ASP A 65 -1.22 16.53 -32.30
N ASP A 66 -2.22 16.15 -31.50
CA ASP A 66 -3.35 15.34 -31.90
C ASP A 66 -4.68 16.08 -31.69
N VAL A 67 -5.75 15.59 -32.34
CA VAL A 67 -7.12 16.09 -32.15
C VAL A 67 -7.97 14.94 -31.63
N THR A 68 -8.62 15.15 -30.49
CA THR A 68 -9.59 14.19 -29.95
C THR A 68 -11.00 14.72 -30.16
N THR A 69 -11.88 13.89 -30.72
CA THR A 69 -13.31 14.18 -30.85
C THR A 69 -14.06 13.55 -29.67
N MET A 70 -14.57 14.38 -28.76
CA MET A 70 -15.42 13.94 -27.66
C MET A 70 -16.80 14.59 -27.76
N ARG A 71 -17.85 13.77 -27.84
CA ARG A 71 -19.25 14.25 -27.94
C ARG A 71 -19.41 15.35 -29.00
N ASP A 72 -18.91 15.07 -30.21
CA ASP A 72 -18.93 15.95 -31.39
C ASP A 72 -18.15 17.28 -31.26
N LYS A 73 -17.29 17.41 -30.25
CA LYS A 73 -16.38 18.56 -30.10
C LYS A 73 -14.93 18.11 -30.29
N GLU A 74 -14.27 18.66 -31.30
CA GLU A 74 -12.84 18.50 -31.51
C GLU A 74 -12.07 19.39 -30.54
N SER A 75 -11.04 18.83 -29.91
CA SER A 75 -10.14 19.58 -29.02
C SER A 75 -8.70 19.11 -29.23
N PRO A 76 -7.73 20.03 -29.30
CA PRO A 76 -6.33 19.66 -29.38
C PRO A 76 -5.89 18.94 -28.09
N THR A 77 -5.25 17.80 -28.25
CA THR A 77 -4.80 16.92 -27.17
C THR A 77 -3.32 16.62 -27.26
N VAL A 78 -2.76 16.26 -26.10
CA VAL A 78 -1.40 15.74 -26.02
C VAL A 78 -1.38 14.34 -26.60
N ARG A 79 -0.32 14.02 -27.35
CA ARG A 79 -0.11 12.69 -27.91
C ARG A 79 -0.10 11.60 -26.84
N ASP A 80 -0.81 10.51 -27.10
CA ASP A 80 -1.01 9.41 -26.15
C ASP A 80 0.30 8.80 -25.61
N ASN A 81 1.33 8.69 -26.47
CA ASN A 81 2.63 8.17 -26.05
C ASN A 81 3.30 9.05 -24.99
N VAL A 82 3.19 10.37 -25.11
CA VAL A 82 3.79 11.32 -24.15
C VAL A 82 3.05 11.25 -22.81
N LEU A 83 1.72 11.08 -22.84
CA LEU A 83 0.91 10.85 -21.63
C LEU A 83 1.24 9.51 -20.96
N PHE A 84 1.44 8.45 -21.75
CA PHE A 84 1.83 7.14 -21.26
C PHE A 84 3.22 7.18 -20.61
N GLU A 85 4.20 7.81 -21.25
CA GLU A 85 5.54 8.00 -20.70
C GLU A 85 5.53 8.84 -19.42
N LEU A 86 4.74 9.93 -19.39
CA LEU A 86 4.53 10.71 -18.16
C LEU A 86 4.00 9.81 -17.04
N GLY A 87 2.99 8.97 -17.33
CA GLY A 87 2.42 8.02 -16.38
C GLY A 87 3.44 7.00 -15.85
N LEU A 88 4.28 6.45 -16.73
CA LEU A 88 5.37 5.55 -16.34
C LEU A 88 6.37 6.23 -15.40
N PHE A 89 6.77 7.47 -15.70
CA PHE A 89 7.68 8.24 -14.85
C PHE A 89 7.03 8.56 -13.51
N ILE A 90 5.78 9.03 -13.48
CA ILE A 90 5.06 9.29 -12.21
C ILE A 90 4.98 8.02 -11.38
N GLY A 91 4.66 6.88 -11.99
CA GLY A 91 4.58 5.58 -11.31
C GLY A 91 5.91 5.15 -10.70
N LYS A 92 7.05 5.48 -11.32
CA LYS A 92 8.38 5.07 -10.84
C LYS A 92 8.98 6.00 -9.78
N MET A 93 8.95 7.32 -10.00
CA MET A 93 9.66 8.30 -9.16
C MET A 93 8.73 9.23 -8.36
N GLY A 94 7.42 9.07 -8.50
CA GLY A 94 6.41 9.87 -7.82
C GLY A 94 6.19 11.25 -8.47
N ARG A 95 4.98 11.78 -8.31
CA ARG A 95 4.53 13.03 -8.96
C ARG A 95 5.42 14.24 -8.68
N ASN A 96 6.01 14.32 -7.49
CA ASN A 96 6.83 15.48 -7.09
C ASN A 96 8.14 15.58 -7.88
N ARG A 97 8.54 14.54 -8.61
CA ARG A 97 9.77 14.47 -9.42
C ARG A 97 9.51 14.47 -10.92
N VAL A 98 8.26 14.62 -11.34
CA VAL A 98 7.87 14.61 -12.75
C VAL A 98 7.11 15.88 -13.08
N PHE A 99 7.64 16.64 -14.03
CA PHE A 99 7.09 17.90 -14.48
C PHE A 99 6.49 17.73 -15.88
N PHE A 100 5.46 18.51 -16.19
CA PHE A 100 5.02 18.68 -17.57
C PHE A 100 4.84 20.16 -17.87
N VAL A 101 5.08 20.53 -19.14
CA VAL A 101 5.05 21.92 -19.58
C VAL A 101 4.10 22.12 -20.76
N ILE A 102 3.36 23.22 -20.74
CA ILE A 102 2.41 23.62 -21.78
C ILE A 102 2.71 25.04 -22.27
N PRO A 103 2.36 25.35 -23.53
CA PRO A 103 2.39 26.72 -24.03
C PRO A 103 1.36 27.60 -23.29
N ASP A 104 1.78 28.78 -22.85
CA ASP A 104 0.90 29.73 -22.16
C ASP A 104 -0.16 30.31 -23.11
N GLY A 105 -1.35 30.59 -22.58
CA GLY A 105 -2.50 31.08 -23.36
C GLY A 105 -3.22 30.03 -24.22
N THR A 106 -2.78 28.77 -24.19
CA THR A 106 -3.39 27.67 -24.96
C THR A 106 -4.16 26.71 -24.07
N THR A 107 -5.36 26.31 -24.49
CA THR A 107 -6.15 25.28 -23.82
C THR A 107 -5.89 23.95 -24.50
N ILE A 108 -4.96 23.17 -23.94
CA ILE A 108 -4.73 21.78 -24.34
C ILE A 108 -5.60 20.90 -23.45
N HIS A 109 -6.34 19.97 -24.04
CA HIS A 109 -7.09 18.99 -23.27
C HIS A 109 -6.12 17.98 -22.65
N ILE A 110 -6.11 17.92 -21.33
CA ILE A 110 -5.27 17.04 -20.52
C ILE A 110 -6.21 16.08 -19.76
N PRO A 111 -5.85 14.80 -19.57
CA PRO A 111 -6.63 13.85 -18.78
C PRO A 111 -7.12 14.43 -17.44
N THR A 112 -8.35 14.09 -17.06
CA THR A 112 -8.98 14.61 -15.83
C THR A 112 -8.20 14.28 -14.57
N ASP A 113 -7.44 13.18 -14.57
CA ASP A 113 -6.57 12.75 -13.47
C ASP A 113 -5.36 13.67 -13.24
N LEU A 114 -5.04 14.53 -14.22
CA LEU A 114 -4.02 15.59 -14.09
C LEU A 114 -4.64 16.95 -13.74
N LEU A 115 -5.98 17.05 -13.65
CA LEU A 115 -6.65 18.26 -13.18
C LEU A 115 -6.35 18.47 -11.68
N GLY A 116 -5.60 19.52 -11.37
CA GLY A 116 -5.11 19.81 -10.02
C GLY A 116 -3.58 19.78 -9.89
N VAL A 117 -2.86 19.33 -10.92
CA VAL A 117 -1.42 19.52 -11.04
C VAL A 117 -1.15 20.80 -11.82
N THR A 118 -0.48 21.77 -11.20
CA THR A 118 -0.12 23.02 -11.87
C THR A 118 0.92 22.74 -12.97
N PRO A 119 0.60 22.96 -14.26
CA PRO A 119 1.57 22.78 -15.33
C PRO A 119 2.64 23.87 -15.27
N GLY A 120 3.85 23.52 -15.71
CA GLY A 120 4.83 24.53 -16.09
C GLY A 120 4.37 25.24 -17.37
N LYS A 121 4.46 26.56 -17.43
CA LYS A 121 4.05 27.34 -18.60
C LYS A 121 5.25 27.98 -19.28
N TYR A 122 5.27 27.95 -20.62
CA TYR A 122 6.29 28.63 -21.42
C TYR A 122 5.67 29.58 -22.45
N GLU A 123 6.38 30.64 -22.78
CA GLU A 123 5.92 31.70 -23.69
C GLU A 123 6.13 31.31 -25.16
N SER A 124 5.14 30.67 -25.79
CA SER A 124 5.27 30.16 -27.17
C SER A 124 5.29 31.26 -28.25
N GLY A 125 4.76 32.45 -27.95
CA GLY A 125 4.56 33.56 -28.91
C GLY A 125 5.60 34.67 -28.86
N ARG A 126 6.83 34.42 -28.38
CA ARG A 126 7.87 35.45 -28.26
C ARG A 126 8.23 36.06 -29.62
N ALA A 127 8.36 37.38 -29.65
CA ALA A 127 8.73 38.13 -30.86
C ALA A 127 10.14 37.79 -31.39
N ASP A 128 11.05 37.34 -30.51
CA ASP A 128 12.42 36.95 -30.86
C ASP A 128 12.55 35.47 -31.29
N GLY A 129 11.47 34.67 -31.20
CA GLY A 129 11.45 33.25 -31.53
C GLY A 129 12.34 32.37 -30.65
N SER A 130 12.88 32.87 -29.53
CA SER A 130 13.84 32.15 -28.71
C SER A 130 13.14 31.19 -27.74
N PHE A 131 13.13 29.88 -28.06
CA PHE A 131 12.59 28.85 -27.18
C PHE A 131 13.38 28.70 -25.88
N GLN A 132 14.69 28.97 -25.91
CA GLN A 132 15.52 29.01 -24.70
C GLN A 132 15.04 30.12 -23.75
N ALA A 133 14.77 31.32 -24.25
CA ALA A 133 14.21 32.39 -23.42
C ALA A 133 12.77 32.05 -22.97
N ALA A 134 11.95 31.50 -23.87
CA ALA A 134 10.56 31.12 -23.60
C ALA A 134 10.40 30.13 -22.43
N THR A 135 11.34 29.18 -22.31
CA THR A 135 11.33 28.13 -21.28
C THR A 135 12.12 28.54 -20.02
N GLY A 136 12.79 29.69 -20.01
CA GLY A 136 13.67 30.10 -18.92
C GLY A 136 12.96 30.19 -17.56
N ALA A 137 11.75 30.77 -17.53
CA ALA A 137 10.98 30.92 -16.29
C ALA A 137 10.59 29.56 -15.68
N VAL A 138 10.07 28.65 -16.51
CA VAL A 138 9.68 27.31 -16.06
C VAL A 138 10.88 26.46 -15.67
N CYS A 139 12.00 26.54 -16.40
CA CYS A 139 13.24 25.86 -16.01
C CYS A 139 13.77 26.36 -14.66
N ASN A 140 13.62 27.65 -14.33
CA ASN A 140 14.00 28.17 -13.02
C ASN A 140 13.10 27.64 -11.89
N GLN A 141 11.81 27.43 -12.15
CA GLN A 141 10.90 26.77 -11.19
C GLN A 141 11.30 25.31 -10.97
N MET A 142 11.57 24.57 -12.05
CA MET A 142 12.07 23.19 -11.98
C MET A 142 13.38 23.11 -11.20
N ARG A 143 14.33 24.01 -11.45
CA ARG A 143 15.61 24.10 -10.73
C ARG A 143 15.41 24.18 -9.21
N THR A 144 14.48 25.02 -8.76
CA THR A 144 14.16 25.16 -7.32
C THR A 144 13.67 23.84 -6.73
N GLN A 145 12.79 23.13 -7.45
CA GLN A 145 12.27 21.83 -7.02
C GLN A 145 13.36 20.74 -7.01
N ILE A 146 14.19 20.68 -8.06
CA ILE A 146 15.30 19.73 -8.18
C ILE A 146 16.29 19.90 -7.01
N LYS A 147 16.62 21.15 -6.67
CA LYS A 147 17.50 21.45 -5.52
C LYS A 147 16.87 21.07 -4.19
N SER A 148 15.56 21.25 -4.03
CA SER A 148 14.84 20.89 -2.81
C SER A 148 14.74 19.38 -2.61
N LEU A 149 14.55 18.61 -3.68
CA LEU A 149 14.29 17.17 -3.62
C LEU A 149 15.54 16.30 -3.72
N GLY A 150 16.65 16.83 -4.27
CA GLY A 150 17.91 16.10 -4.38
C GLY A 150 17.82 14.84 -5.27
N LEU A 151 18.81 13.95 -5.15
CA LEU A 151 18.87 12.70 -5.90
C LEU A 151 17.77 11.73 -5.45
N LEU A 152 17.24 10.92 -6.38
CA LEU A 152 16.23 9.91 -6.06
C LEU A 152 16.85 8.71 -5.33
N ARG A 153 18.11 8.39 -5.62
CA ARG A 153 18.87 7.27 -5.02
C ARG A 153 20.31 7.72 -4.72
N GLU A 154 20.85 7.38 -3.56
CA GLU A 154 22.30 7.50 -3.31
C GLU A 154 23.01 6.48 -4.21
N ARG A 155 23.75 6.95 -5.22
CA ARG A 155 24.66 6.08 -5.97
C ARG A 155 25.87 5.82 -5.09
N THR A 156 25.82 4.77 -4.28
CA THR A 156 27.03 4.15 -3.75
C THR A 156 27.92 3.80 -4.94
N LYS A 157 29.18 4.25 -4.89
CA LYS A 157 30.19 3.80 -5.84
C LYS A 157 30.22 2.26 -5.77
N HIS A 158 29.93 1.61 -6.88
CA HIS A 158 30.24 0.20 -7.04
C HIS A 158 31.76 0.04 -6.92
N GLU A 159 32.21 -0.33 -5.73
CA GLU A 159 33.44 -1.11 -5.59
C GLU A 159 33.00 -2.58 -5.63
N ASP A 160 33.54 -3.30 -6.62
CA ASP A 160 33.52 -4.75 -6.67
C ASP A 160 34.11 -5.30 -5.37
N SER A 161 33.27 -5.91 -4.54
CA SER A 161 33.74 -6.87 -3.55
C SER A 161 32.67 -7.91 -3.28
N GLY A 162 32.87 -9.07 -3.90
CA GLY A 162 32.76 -10.39 -3.27
C GLY A 162 31.49 -10.71 -2.48
N ASP A 163 30.65 -11.53 -3.11
CA ASP A 163 29.94 -12.67 -2.51
C ASP A 163 29.98 -12.79 -0.97
N SER A 164 28.85 -12.48 -0.33
CA SER A 164 28.51 -13.02 0.99
C SER A 164 26.98 -13.07 1.17
N THR A 165 26.41 -14.20 0.78
CA THR A 165 25.42 -15.01 1.52
C THR A 165 24.32 -14.33 2.37
N ALA A 166 23.08 -14.71 2.04
CA ALA A 166 22.00 -15.08 2.96
C ALA A 166 21.52 -14.03 3.99
N GLY A 167 20.49 -13.27 3.59
CA GLY A 167 19.61 -12.55 4.52
C GLY A 167 18.62 -13.49 5.21
N THR A 168 19.09 -14.31 6.14
CA THR A 168 18.26 -14.82 7.24
C THR A 168 18.09 -13.72 8.28
N SER A 169 16.84 -13.39 8.58
CA SER A 169 16.32 -12.96 9.88
C SER A 169 17.32 -12.38 10.90
N LYS A 170 17.29 -11.06 11.12
CA LYS A 170 17.81 -10.42 12.34
C LYS A 170 16.91 -10.76 13.55
N THR A 171 16.90 -12.02 14.01
CA THR A 171 16.10 -12.43 15.19
C THR A 171 16.94 -12.96 16.35
N GLU A 172 18.27 -12.93 16.29
CA GLU A 172 19.11 -13.51 17.36
C GLU A 172 19.62 -12.51 18.41
N ASP A 173 19.40 -11.20 18.26
CA ASP A 173 19.82 -10.20 19.28
C ASP A 173 18.75 -9.15 19.61
N ASP A 174 17.47 -9.54 19.64
CA ASP A 174 16.37 -8.67 20.08
C ASP A 174 15.94 -9.03 21.52
N TRP A 175 15.68 -8.03 22.36
CA TRP A 175 15.29 -8.21 23.76
C TRP A 175 13.93 -8.91 23.87
N PHE A 176 13.03 -8.69 22.90
CA PHE A 176 11.69 -9.29 22.91
C PHE A 176 11.76 -10.80 22.68
N SER A 177 12.73 -11.28 21.88
CA SER A 177 12.97 -12.71 21.71
C SER A 177 13.39 -13.40 23.00
N ASP A 178 14.18 -12.71 23.84
CA ASP A 178 14.57 -13.22 25.16
C ASP A 178 13.38 -13.21 26.12
N PHE A 179 12.56 -12.17 26.08
CA PHE A 179 11.31 -12.07 26.85
C PHE A 179 10.37 -13.25 26.57
N ILE A 180 10.10 -13.55 25.30
CA ILE A 180 9.23 -14.68 24.90
C ILE A 180 9.80 -16.04 25.34
N LYS A 181 11.13 -16.16 25.42
CA LYS A 181 11.81 -17.36 25.94
C LYS A 181 11.86 -17.41 27.49
N ASN A 182 11.24 -16.45 28.17
CA ASN A 182 11.29 -16.24 29.62
C ASN A 182 12.70 -15.95 30.16
N ASP A 183 13.65 -15.54 29.32
CA ASP A 183 14.96 -15.02 29.78
C ASP A 183 14.84 -13.53 30.11
N TYR A 184 14.11 -13.29 31.21
CA TYR A 184 13.83 -11.95 31.71
C TYR A 184 15.08 -11.16 32.09
N LYS A 185 16.16 -11.85 32.47
CA LYS A 185 17.43 -11.19 32.80
C LYS A 185 18.09 -10.64 31.54
N ALA A 186 18.25 -11.47 30.50
CA ALA A 186 18.82 -11.02 29.24
C ALA A 186 17.98 -9.90 28.59
N ALA A 187 16.64 -10.05 28.60
CA ALA A 187 15.72 -9.02 28.12
C ALA A 187 15.91 -7.68 28.85
N THR A 188 15.96 -7.71 30.19
CA THR A 188 16.14 -6.51 31.02
C THR A 188 17.50 -5.87 30.81
N ASP A 189 18.58 -6.66 30.73
CA ASP A 189 19.94 -6.15 30.52
C ASP A 189 20.07 -5.46 29.16
N LYS A 190 19.46 -6.03 28.10
CA LYS A 190 19.40 -5.43 26.76
C LYS A 190 18.59 -4.12 26.76
N LEU A 191 17.40 -4.11 27.36
CA LEU A 191 16.57 -2.90 27.50
C LEU A 191 17.33 -1.78 28.24
N LYS A 192 17.95 -2.09 29.39
CA LYS A 192 18.72 -1.12 30.18
C LYS A 192 19.94 -0.57 29.44
N LYS A 193 20.66 -1.41 28.69
CA LYS A 193 21.78 -0.97 27.86
C LYS A 193 21.32 0.02 26.78
N GLY A 194 20.13 -0.22 26.22
CA GLY A 194 19.47 0.65 25.24
C GLY A 194 19.03 2.00 25.80
N LEU A 195 18.59 2.07 27.07
CA LEU A 195 18.07 3.30 27.70
C LEU A 195 19.02 4.51 27.59
N SER A 196 20.34 4.28 27.60
CA SER A 196 21.33 5.37 27.49
C SER A 196 21.35 6.07 26.12
N LYS A 197 20.72 5.47 25.10
CA LYS A 197 20.76 5.92 23.70
C LYS A 197 19.42 6.46 23.19
N ILE A 198 18.36 6.36 23.99
CA ILE A 198 16.98 6.69 23.60
C ILE A 198 16.40 7.72 24.56
N ASN A 199 15.53 8.59 24.05
CA ASN A 199 14.90 9.69 24.80
C ASN A 199 13.40 9.76 24.49
N GLY A 200 12.63 10.49 25.30
CA GLY A 200 11.19 10.69 25.08
C GLY A 200 10.37 9.40 25.24
N ASP A 201 9.34 9.23 24.41
CA ASP A 201 8.37 8.12 24.51
C ASP A 201 9.01 6.74 24.32
N GLU A 202 10.05 6.63 23.48
CA GLU A 202 10.78 5.37 23.29
C GLU A 202 11.47 4.91 24.58
N LYS A 203 11.99 5.87 25.37
CA LYS A 203 12.58 5.60 26.67
C LYS A 203 11.51 5.12 27.66
N LEU A 204 10.38 5.82 27.73
CA LEU A 204 9.26 5.45 28.61
C LEU A 204 8.73 4.05 28.29
N LYS A 205 8.64 3.71 26.99
CA LYS A 205 8.26 2.38 26.54
C LYS A 205 9.19 1.29 27.04
N ASN A 206 10.50 1.50 26.95
CA ASN A 206 11.47 0.54 27.47
C ASN A 206 11.41 0.45 28.99
N GLU A 207 11.16 1.56 29.70
CA GLU A 207 10.96 1.56 31.15
C GLU A 207 9.69 0.78 31.54
N MET A 208 8.58 0.94 30.82
CA MET A 208 7.37 0.13 31.00
C MET A 208 7.63 -1.36 30.84
N TRP A 209 8.33 -1.76 29.77
CA TRP A 209 8.69 -3.16 29.56
C TRP A 209 9.61 -3.71 30.66
N ILE A 210 10.54 -2.91 31.18
CA ILE A 210 11.35 -3.30 32.35
C ILE A 210 10.46 -3.51 33.58
N SER A 211 9.52 -2.60 33.86
CA SER A 211 8.56 -2.74 34.97
C SER A 211 7.64 -3.95 34.78
N PHE A 212 7.22 -4.23 33.55
CA PHE A 212 6.42 -5.40 33.21
C PHE A 212 7.20 -6.71 33.38
N ILE A 213 8.46 -6.76 32.98
CA ILE A 213 9.32 -7.92 33.22
C ILE A 213 9.47 -8.18 34.73
N LYS A 214 9.56 -7.14 35.55
CA LYS A 214 9.58 -7.31 37.01
C LYS A 214 8.26 -7.88 37.53
N LEU A 215 7.12 -7.46 36.99
CA LEU A 215 5.82 -8.07 37.29
C LEU A 215 5.86 -9.58 37.01
N LYS A 216 6.36 -10.01 35.84
CA LYS A 216 6.53 -11.43 35.50
C LYS A 216 7.45 -12.22 36.46
N GLN A 217 8.38 -11.54 37.13
CA GLN A 217 9.34 -12.15 38.06
C GLN A 217 8.85 -12.16 39.51
N ASN A 218 8.09 -11.14 39.91
CA ASN A 218 7.54 -10.94 41.25
C ASN A 218 6.27 -10.08 41.18
N ASP A 219 5.14 -10.77 41.23
CA ASP A 219 3.80 -10.21 41.09
C ASP A 219 3.55 -8.98 41.97
N LYS A 220 3.87 -9.04 43.27
CA LYS A 220 3.45 -8.00 44.22
C LYS A 220 4.23 -6.69 44.05
N ASP A 221 5.56 -6.79 44.01
CA ASP A 221 6.41 -5.62 43.90
C ASP A 221 6.37 -5.04 42.49
N GLY A 222 6.29 -5.91 41.48
CA GLY A 222 6.16 -5.51 40.08
C GLY A 222 4.83 -4.83 39.77
N LEU A 223 3.71 -5.32 40.34
CA LEU A 223 2.40 -4.67 40.18
C LEU A 223 2.41 -3.26 40.75
N LEU A 224 2.95 -3.10 41.95
CA LEU A 224 3.05 -1.80 42.60
C LEU A 224 3.93 -0.84 41.79
N GLU A 225 5.07 -1.32 41.29
CA GLU A 225 5.98 -0.51 40.47
C GLU A 225 5.33 -0.07 39.16
N LEU A 226 4.65 -0.98 38.44
CA LEU A 226 3.97 -0.67 37.19
C LEU A 226 2.80 0.31 37.39
N CYS A 227 2.00 0.12 38.44
CA CYS A 227 0.93 1.06 38.80
C CYS A 227 1.48 2.46 39.14
N ASN A 228 2.59 2.51 39.90
CA ASN A 228 3.23 3.78 40.25
C ASN A 228 3.86 4.45 39.03
N PHE A 229 4.39 3.67 38.09
CA PHE A 229 4.90 4.17 36.82
C PHE A 229 3.80 4.87 36.02
N ALA A 230 2.63 4.25 35.87
CA ALA A 230 1.47 4.89 35.23
C ALA A 230 1.08 6.20 35.92
N LYS A 231 0.93 6.18 37.25
CA LYS A 231 0.56 7.37 38.05
C LYS A 231 1.57 8.51 37.95
N SER A 232 2.86 8.21 37.75
CA SER A 232 3.92 9.22 37.65
C SER A 232 4.03 9.83 36.25
N ASN A 233 3.40 9.22 35.25
CA ASN A 233 3.49 9.61 33.84
C ASN A 233 2.10 9.95 33.24
N VAL A 234 1.18 10.44 34.08
CA VAL A 234 -0.13 10.95 33.62
C VAL A 234 0.07 12.07 32.58
N GLY A 235 -0.72 12.02 31.51
CA GLY A 235 -0.60 12.88 30.34
C GLY A 235 0.29 12.33 29.23
N ASN A 236 0.95 11.18 29.43
CA ASN A 236 1.64 10.46 28.36
C ASN A 236 0.76 9.32 27.83
N PHE A 237 0.21 9.52 26.62
CA PHE A 237 -0.72 8.56 26.01
C PHE A 237 -0.12 7.16 25.78
N GLU A 238 1.17 7.04 25.46
CA GLU A 238 1.81 5.72 25.28
C GLU A 238 1.78 4.93 26.61
N VAL A 239 2.01 5.62 27.73
CA VAL A 239 1.92 5.01 29.06
C VAL A 239 0.49 4.68 29.44
N GLU A 240 -0.41 5.64 29.25
CA GLU A 240 -1.83 5.51 29.59
C GLU A 240 -2.54 4.45 28.75
N SER A 241 -2.05 4.12 27.56
CA SER A 241 -2.59 3.05 26.71
C SER A 241 -1.95 1.68 26.98
N LEU A 242 -0.63 1.61 27.16
CA LEU A 242 0.07 0.33 27.27
C LEU A 242 -0.04 -0.31 28.66
N VAL A 243 -0.03 0.47 29.74
CA VAL A 243 -0.06 -0.10 31.10
C VAL A 243 -1.36 -0.86 31.39
N PRO A 244 -2.57 -0.35 31.05
CA PRO A 244 -3.81 -1.13 31.18
C PRO A 244 -3.76 -2.47 30.43
N GLN A 245 -3.23 -2.49 29.20
CA GLN A 245 -3.07 -3.72 28.42
C GLN A 245 -2.13 -4.72 29.09
N MET A 246 -0.99 -4.25 29.61
CA MET A 246 -0.04 -5.09 30.37
C MET A 246 -0.69 -5.69 31.62
N LEU A 247 -1.48 -4.91 32.35
CA LEU A 247 -2.20 -5.40 33.52
C LEU A 247 -3.25 -6.45 33.13
N TYR A 248 -3.94 -6.25 32.01
CA TYR A 248 -4.88 -7.22 31.47
C TYR A 248 -4.20 -8.55 31.08
N TRP A 249 -3.04 -8.51 30.41
CA TRP A 249 -2.29 -9.72 30.02
C TRP A 249 -1.85 -10.60 31.20
N GLU A 250 -1.80 -10.04 32.40
CA GLU A 250 -1.43 -10.74 33.64
C GLU A 250 -2.64 -10.91 34.59
N ASP A 251 -3.86 -10.90 34.05
CA ASP A 251 -5.12 -11.13 34.76
C ASP A 251 -5.44 -10.10 35.88
N TYR A 252 -4.82 -8.91 35.85
CA TYR A 252 -5.13 -7.79 36.76
C TYR A 252 -6.23 -6.88 36.19
N HIS A 253 -7.38 -7.45 35.84
CA HIS A 253 -8.48 -6.74 35.16
C HIS A 253 -8.97 -5.51 35.94
N ASP A 254 -9.22 -5.64 37.25
CA ASP A 254 -9.65 -4.52 38.11
C ASP A 254 -8.65 -3.36 38.08
N LYS A 255 -7.34 -3.66 38.05
CA LYS A 255 -6.29 -2.65 38.00
C LYS A 255 -6.16 -2.02 36.63
N SER A 256 -6.37 -2.79 35.56
CA SER A 256 -6.45 -2.25 34.21
C SER A 256 -7.54 -1.18 34.11
N ILE A 257 -8.76 -1.50 34.58
CA ILE A 257 -9.89 -0.56 34.59
C ILE A 257 -9.60 0.63 35.52
N GLU A 258 -9.06 0.41 36.71
CA GLU A 258 -8.70 1.50 37.65
C GLU A 258 -7.74 2.52 37.01
N ILE A 259 -6.66 2.04 36.39
CA ILE A 259 -5.65 2.90 35.76
C ILE A 259 -6.21 3.61 34.52
N ALA A 260 -6.95 2.89 33.67
CA ALA A 260 -7.57 3.47 32.48
C ALA A 260 -8.62 4.54 32.86
N THR A 261 -9.42 4.28 33.90
CA THR A 261 -10.41 5.24 34.44
C THR A 261 -9.73 6.50 34.95
N ALA A 262 -8.70 6.35 35.80
CA ALA A 262 -7.95 7.48 36.34
C ALA A 262 -7.31 8.33 35.23
N SER A 263 -6.77 7.70 34.18
CA SER A 263 -6.16 8.39 33.04
C SER A 263 -7.22 9.15 32.23
N TYR A 264 -8.35 8.50 31.94
CA TYR A 264 -9.48 9.11 31.24
C TYR A 264 -10.02 10.34 31.99
N GLU A 265 -10.25 10.23 33.30
CA GLU A 265 -10.73 11.33 34.14
C GLU A 265 -9.71 12.49 34.22
N ALA A 266 -8.42 12.18 34.42
CA ALA A 266 -7.35 13.18 34.49
C ALA A 266 -7.18 13.96 33.17
N SER A 267 -7.56 13.37 32.04
CA SER A 267 -7.44 13.97 30.70
C SER A 267 -8.64 14.83 30.27
N ASN A 268 -9.53 15.19 31.20
CA ASN A 268 -10.83 15.80 30.88
C ASN A 268 -11.66 14.94 29.90
N SER A 269 -11.64 13.63 30.09
CA SER A 269 -12.44 12.69 29.31
C SER A 269 -12.14 12.76 27.81
N CYS A 270 -10.87 12.76 27.39
CA CYS A 270 -10.58 12.88 25.96
C CYS A 270 -10.95 11.61 25.17
N PRO A 271 -11.34 11.73 23.87
CA PRO A 271 -11.81 10.57 23.10
C PRO A 271 -10.79 9.43 22.94
N LYS A 272 -9.49 9.76 22.89
CA LYS A 272 -8.42 8.74 22.77
C LYS A 272 -8.30 7.86 24.01
N LEU A 273 -8.50 8.43 25.20
CA LEU A 273 -8.48 7.65 26.44
C LEU A 273 -9.82 6.97 26.70
N ALA A 274 -10.91 7.47 26.12
CA ALA A 274 -12.18 6.75 26.08
C ALA A 274 -12.05 5.39 25.37
N THR A 275 -11.27 5.30 24.29
CA THR A 275 -11.05 4.00 23.60
C THR A 275 -10.23 3.03 24.43
N VAL A 276 -9.24 3.51 25.19
CA VAL A 276 -8.45 2.66 26.12
C VAL A 276 -9.32 2.14 27.25
N LEU A 277 -10.13 3.00 27.85
CA LEU A 277 -11.04 2.61 28.92
C LEU A 277 -12.13 1.65 28.42
N ALA A 278 -12.69 1.90 27.23
CA ALA A 278 -13.66 1.00 26.62
C ALA A 278 -13.06 -0.37 26.29
N GLU A 279 -11.81 -0.43 25.81
CA GLU A 279 -11.08 -1.68 25.61
C GLU A 279 -10.92 -2.45 26.94
N ALA A 280 -10.56 -1.76 28.03
CA ALA A 280 -10.43 -2.38 29.35
C ALA A 280 -11.76 -2.95 29.87
N TYR A 281 -12.89 -2.27 29.62
CA TYR A 281 -14.23 -2.79 29.95
C TYR A 281 -14.61 -4.00 29.08
N ASP A 282 -14.45 -3.91 27.76
CA ASP A 282 -14.83 -4.98 26.83
C ASP A 282 -14.03 -6.27 27.09
N GLN A 283 -12.75 -6.12 27.41
CA GLN A 283 -11.85 -7.21 27.82
C GLN A 283 -12.28 -7.92 29.13
N ASN A 284 -13.10 -7.26 29.96
CA ASN A 284 -13.63 -7.78 31.22
C ASN A 284 -15.11 -8.20 31.11
N ASP A 285 -15.59 -8.47 29.89
CA ASP A 285 -16.99 -8.79 29.57
C ASP A 285 -18.01 -7.67 29.93
N ASP A 286 -17.54 -6.45 30.21
CA ASP A 286 -18.37 -5.28 30.50
C ASP A 286 -18.68 -4.46 29.22
N THR A 287 -19.04 -5.15 28.14
CA THR A 287 -19.23 -4.55 26.80
C THR A 287 -20.26 -3.40 26.78
N ASP A 288 -21.28 -3.45 27.64
CA ASP A 288 -22.27 -2.36 27.74
C ASP A 288 -21.64 -1.05 28.25
N MET A 289 -20.72 -1.14 29.22
CA MET A 289 -19.97 0.02 29.73
C MET A 289 -19.02 0.57 28.67
N ALA A 290 -18.34 -0.32 27.93
CA ALA A 290 -17.48 0.06 26.82
C ALA A 290 -18.25 0.89 25.77
N ARG A 291 -19.43 0.39 25.36
CA ARG A 291 -20.31 1.07 24.40
C ARG A 291 -20.83 2.40 24.93
N GLU A 292 -21.26 2.46 26.20
CA GLU A 292 -21.75 3.69 26.81
C GLU A 292 -20.69 4.80 26.80
N ILE A 293 -19.45 4.47 27.14
CA ILE A 293 -18.34 5.42 27.16
C ILE A 293 -18.02 5.92 25.74
N LEU A 294 -17.93 5.02 24.77
CA LEU A 294 -17.63 5.39 23.39
C LEU A 294 -18.74 6.25 22.78
N GLN A 295 -20.01 5.94 23.07
CA GLN A 295 -21.15 6.69 22.55
C GLN A 295 -21.16 8.15 23.02
N LYS A 296 -20.60 8.47 24.19
CA LYS A 296 -20.47 9.84 24.71
C LYS A 296 -19.51 10.72 23.91
N HIS A 297 -18.68 10.13 23.03
CA HIS A 297 -17.63 10.83 22.27
C HIS A 297 -17.93 10.98 20.78
N ASN A 298 -19.22 11.07 20.41
CA ASN A 298 -19.70 11.35 19.05
C ASN A 298 -18.98 10.50 17.97
N PRO A 299 -19.23 9.18 17.91
CA PRO A 299 -18.56 8.30 16.94
C PRO A 299 -18.69 8.78 15.49
N ASP A 300 -19.80 9.42 15.11
CA ASP A 300 -20.01 9.96 13.77
C ASP A 300 -18.98 11.04 13.39
N GLU A 301 -18.48 11.82 14.35
CA GLU A 301 -17.46 12.85 14.12
C GLU A 301 -16.04 12.36 14.45
N ASN A 302 -15.90 11.22 15.14
CA ASN A 302 -14.62 10.71 15.61
C ASN A 302 -14.35 9.29 15.08
N PRO A 303 -13.55 9.15 14.01
CA PRO A 303 -13.22 7.87 13.39
C PRO A 303 -12.62 6.85 14.36
N THR A 304 -11.78 7.30 15.29
CA THR A 304 -11.11 6.40 16.25
C THR A 304 -12.11 5.81 17.23
N VAL A 305 -13.04 6.63 17.72
CA VAL A 305 -14.14 6.19 18.60
C VAL A 305 -15.12 5.30 17.83
N ALA A 306 -15.47 5.63 16.59
CA ALA A 306 -16.35 4.79 15.78
C ALA A 306 -15.76 3.40 15.53
N MET A 307 -14.46 3.30 15.20
CA MET A 307 -13.79 2.02 15.02
C MET A 307 -13.75 1.20 16.32
N ALA A 308 -13.47 1.84 17.46
CA ALA A 308 -13.50 1.19 18.77
C ALA A 308 -14.91 0.72 19.15
N LEU A 309 -15.95 1.51 18.83
CA LEU A 309 -17.33 1.14 19.11
C LEU A 309 -17.75 -0.04 18.22
N ALA A 310 -17.40 0.03 16.93
CA ALA A 310 -17.63 -1.02 15.96
C ALA A 310 -16.95 -2.35 16.34
N SER A 311 -15.77 -2.33 16.99
CA SER A 311 -15.11 -3.56 17.43
C SER A 311 -15.82 -4.29 18.57
N THR A 312 -16.67 -3.61 19.34
CA THR A 312 -17.49 -4.24 20.41
C THR A 312 -18.67 -5.06 19.87
N PHE A 313 -18.92 -5.02 18.56
CA PHE A 313 -19.99 -5.80 17.93
C PHE A 313 -19.43 -7.03 17.22
N GLU A 314 -20.24 -8.08 17.18
CA GLU A 314 -19.91 -9.30 16.44
C GLU A 314 -19.61 -9.00 14.95
N LYS A 315 -18.79 -9.86 14.34
CA LYS A 315 -18.48 -9.78 12.90
C LYS A 315 -19.78 -9.88 12.10
N LYS A 316 -19.90 -9.09 11.02
CA LYS A 316 -21.08 -9.04 10.15
C LYS A 316 -22.35 -8.49 10.81
N SER A 317 -22.21 -7.74 11.91
CA SER A 317 -23.32 -7.02 12.52
C SER A 317 -23.74 -5.81 11.67
N GLU A 318 -25.05 -5.65 11.48
CA GLU A 318 -25.63 -4.46 10.84
C GLU A 318 -25.35 -3.18 11.64
N ASP A 319 -25.32 -3.25 12.98
CA ASP A 319 -25.06 -2.08 13.81
C ASP A 319 -23.60 -1.63 13.69
N LYS A 320 -22.67 -2.58 13.59
CA LYS A 320 -21.25 -2.32 13.29
C LYS A 320 -21.11 -1.53 11.99
N LEU A 321 -21.80 -1.97 10.95
CA LEU A 321 -21.76 -1.32 9.64
C LEU A 321 -22.38 0.08 9.69
N LYS A 322 -23.50 0.28 10.39
CA LYS A 322 -24.11 1.61 10.59
C LYS A 322 -23.16 2.59 11.26
N ILE A 323 -22.47 2.16 12.32
CA ILE A 323 -21.49 3.01 13.04
C ILE A 323 -20.36 3.45 12.11
N LEU A 324 -19.79 2.51 11.35
CA LEU A 324 -18.69 2.82 10.43
C LEU A 324 -19.14 3.73 9.27
N ILE A 325 -20.35 3.53 8.75
CA ILE A 325 -20.93 4.40 7.71
C ILE A 325 -21.21 5.81 8.25
N GLY A 326 -21.85 5.92 9.42
CA GLY A 326 -22.14 7.22 10.04
C GLY A 326 -20.87 8.05 10.29
N SER A 327 -19.79 7.39 10.71
CA SER A 327 -18.49 8.05 10.85
C SER A 327 -17.88 8.43 9.49
N TYR A 328 -18.02 7.55 8.48
CA TYR A 328 -17.48 7.79 7.14
C TYR A 328 -18.14 8.98 6.43
N GLU A 329 -19.44 9.23 6.67
CA GLU A 329 -20.15 10.38 6.09
C GLU A 329 -19.52 11.73 6.46
N ASN A 330 -18.94 11.84 7.66
CA ASN A 330 -18.26 13.06 8.12
C ASN A 330 -16.74 13.02 7.93
N ASN A 331 -16.16 11.83 7.73
CA ASN A 331 -14.72 11.59 7.73
C ASN A 331 -14.23 10.76 6.53
N ALA A 332 -14.74 11.08 5.33
CA ALA A 332 -14.54 10.28 4.11
C ALA A 332 -13.09 10.12 3.61
N ASN A 333 -12.11 10.78 4.26
CA ASN A 333 -10.68 10.69 3.92
C ASN A 333 -9.83 10.00 5.02
N ASP A 334 -10.43 9.55 6.13
CA ASP A 334 -9.69 8.86 7.19
C ASP A 334 -9.30 7.45 6.73
N GLU A 335 -7.99 7.21 6.55
CA GLU A 335 -7.43 5.95 6.04
C GLU A 335 -7.88 4.73 6.84
N LYS A 336 -7.80 4.81 8.17
CA LYS A 336 -8.07 3.68 9.06
C LYS A 336 -9.55 3.33 9.06
N LEU A 337 -10.43 4.34 9.07
CA LEU A 337 -11.87 4.17 8.98
C LEU A 337 -12.30 3.58 7.63
N ILE A 338 -11.75 4.08 6.52
CA ILE A 338 -12.02 3.55 5.18
C ILE A 338 -11.61 2.08 5.12
N TYR A 339 -10.44 1.73 5.65
CA TYR A 339 -9.98 0.35 5.72
C TYR A 339 -10.89 -0.53 6.57
N ALA A 340 -11.28 -0.07 7.77
CA ALA A 340 -12.19 -0.79 8.66
C ALA A 340 -13.55 -1.03 7.99
N LEU A 341 -14.12 0.00 7.35
CA LEU A 341 -15.38 -0.09 6.62
C LEU A 341 -15.26 -1.03 5.40
N ALA A 342 -14.19 -0.93 4.62
CA ALA A 342 -13.97 -1.80 3.46
C ALA A 342 -13.87 -3.28 3.84
N ARG A 343 -13.21 -3.58 4.97
CA ARG A 343 -13.11 -4.94 5.53
C ARG A 343 -14.46 -5.46 6.02
N GLU A 344 -15.23 -4.64 6.73
CA GLU A 344 -16.57 -5.03 7.18
C GLU A 344 -17.50 -5.29 5.99
N LEU A 345 -17.48 -4.43 4.97
CA LEU A 345 -18.23 -4.62 3.73
C LEU A 345 -17.84 -5.93 3.02
N GLN A 346 -16.54 -6.26 2.96
CA GLN A 346 -16.07 -7.52 2.38
C GLN A 346 -16.57 -8.74 3.18
N ASP A 347 -16.49 -8.69 4.52
CA ASP A 347 -16.96 -9.78 5.38
C ASP A 347 -18.49 -10.02 5.23
N GLN A 348 -19.25 -8.98 4.87
CA GLN A 348 -20.68 -9.03 4.55
C GLN A 348 -21.00 -9.29 3.06
N ASN A 349 -20.00 -9.59 2.23
CA ASN A 349 -20.13 -9.79 0.77
C ASN A 349 -20.64 -8.57 -0.01
N ARG A 350 -20.54 -7.36 0.56
CA ARG A 350 -20.82 -6.08 -0.10
C ARG A 350 -19.60 -5.65 -0.92
N ASN A 351 -19.25 -6.49 -1.89
CA ASN A 351 -17.97 -6.44 -2.58
C ASN A 351 -17.82 -5.22 -3.50
N LYS A 352 -18.92 -4.65 -4.02
CA LYS A 352 -18.86 -3.45 -4.87
C LYS A 352 -18.50 -2.21 -4.06
N GLU A 353 -19.09 -2.07 -2.87
CA GLU A 353 -18.80 -0.99 -1.94
C GLU A 353 -17.39 -1.15 -1.35
N SER A 354 -17.00 -2.37 -0.99
CA SER A 354 -15.62 -2.67 -0.58
C SER A 354 -14.62 -2.33 -1.68
N LEU A 355 -14.92 -2.66 -2.95
CA LEU A 355 -14.07 -2.33 -4.10
C LEU A 355 -13.82 -0.84 -4.21
N TYR A 356 -14.87 -0.02 -4.10
CA TYR A 356 -14.75 1.45 -4.17
C TYR A 356 -13.76 1.99 -3.13
N LEU A 357 -13.90 1.53 -1.87
CA LEU A 357 -13.03 1.97 -0.78
C LEU A 357 -11.60 1.43 -0.90
N LEU A 358 -11.43 0.17 -1.32
CA LEU A 358 -10.10 -0.42 -1.51
C LEU A 358 -9.36 0.19 -2.70
N ASP A 359 -10.05 0.53 -3.79
CA ASP A 359 -9.45 1.23 -4.92
C ASP A 359 -8.95 2.63 -4.51
N PHE A 360 -9.73 3.35 -3.70
CA PHE A 360 -9.29 4.59 -3.06
C PHE A 360 -8.04 4.38 -2.19
N LEU A 361 -8.01 3.32 -1.36
CA LEU A 361 -6.89 3.05 -0.47
C LEU A 361 -5.60 2.72 -1.23
N VAL A 362 -5.65 1.87 -2.26
CA VAL A 362 -4.43 1.54 -3.03
C VAL A 362 -3.94 2.73 -3.87
N PHE A 363 -4.83 3.63 -4.26
CA PHE A 363 -4.46 4.85 -4.97
C PHE A 363 -3.71 5.83 -4.06
N ASN A 364 -4.24 6.09 -2.85
CA ASN A 364 -3.65 7.05 -1.92
C ASN A 364 -2.47 6.46 -1.11
N TYR A 365 -2.49 5.16 -0.85
CA TYR A 365 -1.51 4.44 -0.04
C TYR A 365 -0.91 3.24 -0.80
N PRO A 366 -0.25 3.48 -1.95
CA PRO A 366 0.17 2.42 -2.89
C PRO A 366 1.27 1.49 -2.36
N LYS A 367 1.87 1.82 -1.21
CA LYS A 367 2.91 1.01 -0.56
C LYS A 367 2.35 0.00 0.44
N SER A 368 1.04 0.00 0.69
CA SER A 368 0.39 -0.96 1.57
C SER A 368 0.12 -2.27 0.83
N GLU A 369 0.94 -3.30 1.09
CA GLU A 369 0.70 -4.65 0.58
C GLU A 369 -0.65 -5.21 1.05
N THR A 370 -1.06 -4.80 2.25
CA THR A 370 -2.33 -5.18 2.86
C THR A 370 -3.52 -4.70 2.02
N TYR A 371 -3.53 -3.44 1.57
CA TYR A 371 -4.62 -2.91 0.75
C TYR A 371 -4.68 -3.55 -0.62
N TRP A 372 -3.53 -3.78 -1.25
CA TRP A 372 -3.45 -4.52 -2.51
C TRP A 372 -3.94 -5.96 -2.37
N GLY A 373 -3.60 -6.63 -1.26
CA GLY A 373 -4.06 -7.98 -0.95
C GLY A 373 -5.58 -8.06 -0.82
N TYR A 374 -6.19 -7.15 -0.06
CA TYR A 374 -7.65 -7.11 0.09
C TYR A 374 -8.38 -6.68 -1.18
N LEU A 375 -7.82 -5.73 -1.94
CA LEU A 375 -8.36 -5.37 -3.26
C LEU A 375 -8.36 -6.57 -4.20
N SER A 376 -7.31 -7.39 -4.18
CA SER A 376 -7.26 -8.62 -4.96
C SER A 376 -8.40 -9.57 -4.59
N ASN A 377 -8.59 -9.83 -3.29
CA ASN A 377 -9.68 -10.69 -2.82
C ASN A 377 -11.05 -10.18 -3.27
N THR A 378 -11.32 -8.88 -3.12
CA THR A 378 -12.56 -8.26 -3.59
C THR A 378 -12.73 -8.40 -5.11
N CYS A 379 -11.66 -8.24 -5.89
CA CYS A 379 -11.71 -8.45 -7.34
C CYS A 379 -11.98 -9.91 -7.71
N VAL A 380 -11.46 -10.89 -6.96
CA VAL A 380 -11.77 -12.31 -7.15
C VAL A 380 -13.26 -12.56 -6.95
N ASP A 381 -13.82 -12.05 -5.85
CA ASP A 381 -15.25 -12.24 -5.53
C ASP A 381 -16.18 -11.57 -6.56
N LEU A 382 -15.69 -10.53 -7.24
CA LEU A 382 -16.38 -9.85 -8.35
C LEU A 382 -16.04 -10.42 -9.74
N ASN A 383 -15.25 -11.50 -9.83
CA ASN A 383 -14.77 -12.10 -11.08
C ASN A 383 -13.93 -11.15 -11.98
N LEU A 384 -13.33 -10.11 -11.40
CA LEU A 384 -12.43 -9.16 -12.05
C LEU A 384 -10.99 -9.69 -12.05
N TYR A 385 -10.77 -10.84 -12.70
CA TYR A 385 -9.53 -11.61 -12.58
C TYR A 385 -8.26 -10.88 -13.04
N GLU A 386 -8.35 -9.99 -14.02
CA GLU A 386 -7.18 -9.20 -14.47
C GLU A 386 -6.74 -8.20 -13.41
N LYS A 387 -7.69 -7.45 -12.84
CA LYS A 387 -7.42 -6.51 -11.73
C LYS A 387 -6.99 -7.29 -10.47
N ALA A 388 -7.60 -8.45 -10.19
CA ALA A 388 -7.17 -9.31 -9.09
C ALA A 388 -5.70 -9.73 -9.26
N MET A 389 -5.31 -10.21 -10.45
CA MET A 389 -3.93 -10.59 -10.75
C MET A 389 -2.97 -9.41 -10.58
N PHE A 390 -3.32 -8.24 -11.12
CA PHE A 390 -2.51 -7.02 -10.96
C PHE A 390 -2.31 -6.68 -9.47
N SER A 391 -3.39 -6.62 -8.69
CA SER A 391 -3.36 -6.29 -7.27
C SER A 391 -2.57 -7.31 -6.46
N CYS A 392 -2.76 -8.61 -6.72
CA CYS A 392 -1.99 -9.68 -6.09
C CYS A 392 -0.49 -9.58 -6.38
N ARG A 393 -0.09 -9.30 -7.63
CA ARG A 393 1.32 -9.10 -7.99
C ARG A 393 1.91 -7.86 -7.34
N LYS A 394 1.13 -6.78 -7.16
CA LYS A 394 1.59 -5.61 -6.41
C LYS A 394 1.81 -5.90 -4.94
N ALA A 395 0.90 -6.62 -4.29
CA ALA A 395 1.12 -7.04 -2.91
C ALA A 395 2.33 -7.99 -2.76
N GLU A 396 2.57 -8.86 -3.75
CA GLU A 396 3.69 -9.80 -3.76
C GLU A 396 5.03 -9.09 -3.98
N GLU A 397 5.09 -8.11 -4.89
CA GLU A 397 6.24 -7.23 -5.13
C GLU A 397 6.62 -6.47 -3.85
N LEU A 398 5.64 -5.87 -3.17
CA LEU A 398 5.84 -5.11 -1.92
C LEU A 398 6.33 -5.99 -0.76
N THR A 399 6.00 -7.27 -0.77
CA THR A 399 6.43 -8.23 0.26
C THR A 399 7.70 -8.96 -0.11
N GLU A 400 8.27 -8.75 -1.31
CA GLU A 400 9.40 -9.51 -1.85
C GLU A 400 9.15 -11.03 -1.78
N SER A 401 7.92 -11.46 -2.05
CA SER A 401 7.49 -12.86 -1.90
C SER A 401 7.57 -13.43 -0.47
N LYS A 402 7.66 -12.59 0.57
CA LYS A 402 7.83 -13.00 1.97
C LYS A 402 6.53 -12.96 2.79
N SER A 403 5.38 -12.82 2.16
CA SER A 403 4.07 -12.88 2.84
C SER A 403 3.28 -14.13 2.44
N PRO A 404 3.19 -15.15 3.32
CA PRO A 404 2.46 -16.39 3.05
C PRO A 404 0.99 -16.15 2.69
N TRP A 405 0.36 -15.17 3.36
CA TRP A 405 -1.01 -14.75 3.07
C TRP A 405 -1.18 -14.26 1.63
N ILE A 406 -0.22 -13.50 1.09
CA ILE A 406 -0.35 -13.03 -0.30
C ILE A 406 -0.20 -14.20 -1.28
N LEU A 407 0.72 -15.12 -1.01
CA LEU A 407 0.93 -16.32 -1.83
C LEU A 407 -0.30 -17.22 -1.86
N HIS A 408 -1.00 -17.41 -0.72
CA HIS A 408 -2.23 -18.20 -0.71
C HIS A 408 -3.36 -17.54 -1.52
N ASN A 409 -3.42 -16.21 -1.59
CA ASN A 409 -4.49 -15.49 -2.29
C ASN A 409 -4.28 -15.62 -3.79
N ILE A 410 -3.03 -15.53 -4.26
CA ILE A 410 -2.66 -15.81 -5.65
C ILE A 410 -3.08 -17.23 -6.04
N GLY A 411 -2.75 -18.21 -5.20
CA GLY A 411 -3.15 -19.60 -5.41
C GLY A 411 -4.66 -19.78 -5.50
N ASN A 412 -5.42 -19.20 -4.57
CA ASN A 412 -6.88 -19.26 -4.55
C ASN A 412 -7.50 -18.59 -5.79
N MET A 413 -7.02 -17.41 -6.18
CA MET A 413 -7.45 -16.72 -7.40
C MET A 413 -7.20 -17.57 -8.66
N LEU A 414 -5.98 -18.11 -8.82
CA LEU A 414 -5.63 -18.96 -9.96
C LEU A 414 -6.54 -20.19 -10.03
N ASN A 415 -6.84 -20.79 -8.88
CA ASN A 415 -7.75 -21.92 -8.81
C ASN A 415 -9.16 -21.55 -9.27
N ASN A 416 -9.69 -20.41 -8.79
CA ASN A 416 -11.01 -19.91 -9.16
C ASN A 416 -11.10 -19.61 -10.67
N LYS A 417 -10.01 -19.16 -11.28
CA LYS A 417 -9.93 -18.90 -12.73
C LYS A 417 -9.77 -20.16 -13.59
N GLY A 418 -9.46 -21.32 -12.97
CA GLY A 418 -9.27 -22.59 -13.68
C GLY A 418 -7.81 -22.97 -13.95
N PHE A 419 -6.84 -22.17 -13.49
CA PHE A 419 -5.41 -22.44 -13.59
C PHE A 419 -4.93 -23.28 -12.39
N HIS A 420 -5.46 -24.50 -12.29
CA HIS A 420 -5.31 -25.33 -11.09
C HIS A 420 -3.86 -25.78 -10.84
N SER A 421 -3.04 -25.96 -11.89
CA SER A 421 -1.65 -26.38 -11.73
C SER A 421 -0.80 -25.26 -11.13
N GLU A 422 -0.94 -24.06 -11.67
CA GLU A 422 -0.28 -22.86 -11.20
C GLU A 422 -0.72 -22.53 -9.77
N ALA A 423 -2.02 -22.67 -9.48
CA ALA A 423 -2.55 -22.51 -8.13
C ALA A 423 -1.84 -23.40 -7.10
N ILE A 424 -1.64 -24.68 -7.43
CA ILE A 424 -0.94 -25.65 -6.57
C ILE A 424 0.50 -25.20 -6.29
N ASP A 425 1.22 -24.70 -7.30
CA ASP A 425 2.61 -24.27 -7.13
C ASP A 425 2.71 -23.07 -6.18
N TRP A 426 1.82 -22.09 -6.30
CA TRP A 426 1.76 -20.94 -5.38
C TRP A 426 1.37 -21.36 -3.96
N LEU A 427 0.39 -22.26 -3.80
CA LEU A 427 -0.03 -22.75 -2.50
C LEU A 427 1.07 -23.55 -1.79
N LYS A 428 1.86 -24.34 -2.54
CA LYS A 428 3.04 -25.03 -2.00
C LYS A 428 4.13 -24.05 -1.53
N LYS A 429 4.33 -22.93 -2.24
CA LYS A 429 5.25 -21.87 -1.78
C LYS A 429 4.79 -21.27 -0.46
N ALA A 430 3.48 -20.99 -0.32
CA ALA A 430 2.90 -20.49 0.92
C ALA A 430 3.08 -21.47 2.09
N ILE A 431 2.74 -22.75 1.89
CA ILE A 431 2.88 -23.82 2.91
C ILE A 431 4.35 -24.03 3.31
N LYS A 432 5.30 -23.86 2.39
CA LYS A 432 6.72 -23.94 2.75
C LYS A 432 7.13 -22.88 3.77
N MET A 433 6.47 -21.72 3.77
CA MET A 433 6.73 -20.63 4.70
C MET A 433 5.94 -20.79 6.01
N GLU A 434 4.68 -21.24 5.90
CA GLU A 434 3.83 -21.55 7.05
C GLU A 434 3.31 -23.00 6.96
N PRO A 435 4.09 -23.98 7.45
CA PRO A 435 3.74 -25.40 7.35
C PRO A 435 2.45 -25.78 8.07
N GLU A 436 2.09 -25.05 9.12
CA GLU A 436 0.94 -25.33 9.98
C GLU A 436 -0.33 -24.53 9.59
N SER A 437 -0.31 -23.82 8.45
CA SER A 437 -1.46 -23.01 8.02
C SER A 437 -2.61 -23.88 7.52
N GLU A 438 -3.61 -24.12 8.37
CA GLU A 438 -4.83 -24.87 8.03
C GLU A 438 -5.52 -24.29 6.78
N TYR A 439 -5.58 -22.97 6.69
CA TYR A 439 -6.15 -22.27 5.54
C TYR A 439 -5.42 -22.61 4.24
N ALA A 440 -4.08 -22.60 4.25
CA ALA A 440 -3.30 -22.91 3.06
C ALA A 440 -3.47 -24.37 2.62
N HIS A 441 -3.56 -25.31 3.58
CA HIS A 441 -3.83 -26.73 3.30
C HIS A 441 -5.22 -26.95 2.70
N ASP A 442 -6.26 -26.32 3.23
CA ASP A 442 -7.63 -26.40 2.65
C ASP A 442 -7.65 -25.89 1.20
N ARG A 443 -7.00 -24.75 0.93
CA ARG A 443 -6.91 -24.20 -0.44
C ARG A 443 -6.15 -25.13 -1.38
N LEU A 444 -5.05 -25.75 -0.93
CA LEU A 444 -4.30 -26.72 -1.72
C LEU A 444 -5.13 -27.96 -2.05
N ALA A 445 -5.85 -28.50 -1.05
CA ALA A 445 -6.74 -29.64 -1.24
C ALA A 445 -7.84 -29.33 -2.27
N LYS A 446 -8.45 -28.14 -2.20
CA LYS A 446 -9.42 -27.67 -3.19
C LYS A 446 -8.81 -27.58 -4.59
N ALA A 447 -7.61 -27.02 -4.73
CA ALA A 447 -6.94 -26.88 -6.02
C ALA A 447 -6.58 -28.23 -6.65
N LEU A 448 -6.12 -29.20 -5.85
CA LEU A 448 -5.86 -30.57 -6.30
C LEU A 448 -7.14 -31.24 -6.80
N LYS A 449 -8.24 -31.13 -6.04
CA LYS A 449 -9.54 -31.67 -6.43
C LYS A 449 -10.04 -31.05 -7.75
N SER A 450 -9.99 -29.73 -7.89
CA SER A 450 -10.41 -29.06 -9.13
C SER A 450 -9.57 -29.48 -10.34
N LYS A 451 -8.26 -29.71 -10.16
CA LYS A 451 -7.39 -30.24 -11.22
C LYS A 451 -7.80 -31.64 -11.67
N ASP A 452 -8.12 -32.52 -10.72
CA ASP A 452 -8.56 -33.89 -11.02
C ASP A 452 -9.91 -33.89 -11.75
N GLU A 453 -10.87 -33.08 -11.29
CA GLU A 453 -12.18 -32.90 -11.95
C GLU A 453 -12.03 -32.37 -13.39
N GLN A 454 -11.13 -31.41 -13.62
CA GLN A 454 -10.84 -30.89 -14.97
C GLN A 454 -10.25 -31.98 -15.87
N ARG A 455 -9.37 -32.83 -15.33
CA ARG A 455 -8.78 -33.96 -16.06
C ARG A 455 -9.82 -35.01 -16.42
N GLU A 456 -10.73 -35.33 -15.51
CA GLU A 456 -11.85 -36.25 -15.78
C GLU A 456 -12.77 -35.72 -16.88
N LYS A 457 -13.16 -34.44 -16.82
CA LYS A 457 -13.95 -33.77 -17.87
C LYS A 457 -13.25 -33.81 -19.22
N TYR A 458 -11.95 -33.52 -19.27
CA TYR A 458 -11.16 -33.61 -20.50
C TYR A 458 -11.21 -35.03 -21.11
N ILE A 459 -11.02 -36.07 -20.30
CA ILE A 459 -11.10 -37.46 -20.76
C ILE A 459 -12.49 -37.77 -21.32
N GLN A 460 -13.55 -37.31 -20.65
CA GLN A 460 -14.92 -37.51 -21.07
C GLN A 460 -15.21 -36.83 -22.41
N TYR A 461 -14.90 -35.55 -22.56
CA TYR A 461 -15.09 -34.81 -23.81
C TYR A 461 -14.29 -35.42 -24.98
N ARG A 462 -13.08 -35.92 -24.72
CA ARG A 462 -12.32 -36.64 -25.74
C ARG A 462 -13.04 -37.92 -26.21
N LYS A 463 -13.67 -38.67 -25.30
CA LYS A 463 -14.47 -39.86 -25.66
C LYS A 463 -15.71 -39.47 -26.47
N GLU A 464 -16.41 -38.42 -26.07
CA GLU A 464 -17.59 -37.90 -26.77
C GLU A 464 -17.26 -37.37 -28.16
N GLY A 465 -16.18 -36.59 -28.30
CA GLY A 465 -15.68 -36.12 -29.59
C GLY A 465 -15.30 -37.28 -30.52
N LYS A 466 -14.62 -38.31 -30.00
CA LYS A 466 -14.31 -39.53 -30.75
C LYS A 466 -15.58 -40.24 -31.23
N LYS A 467 -16.62 -40.32 -30.40
CA LYS A 467 -17.92 -40.90 -30.79
C LYS A 467 -18.61 -40.06 -31.86
N SER A 468 -18.59 -38.74 -31.71
CA SER A 468 -19.22 -37.79 -32.64
C SER A 468 -18.55 -37.83 -34.03
N LEU A 469 -17.22 -37.89 -34.09
CA LEU A 469 -16.47 -38.04 -35.35
C LEU A 469 -16.84 -39.30 -36.14
N ARG A 470 -17.14 -40.41 -35.46
CA ARG A 470 -17.60 -41.65 -36.12
C ARG A 470 -18.98 -41.52 -36.74
N ASN A 471 -19.78 -40.57 -36.26
CA ASN A 471 -21.15 -40.33 -36.73
C ASN A 471 -21.21 -39.20 -37.78
N LEU A 472 -20.12 -38.46 -37.99
CA LEU A 472 -19.95 -37.51 -39.09
C LEU A 472 -19.67 -38.26 -40.40
N ASN A 473 -20.61 -39.10 -40.85
CA ASN A 473 -20.61 -39.57 -42.23
C ASN A 473 -21.05 -38.40 -43.12
N PHE A 474 -20.10 -37.75 -43.78
CA PHE A 474 -20.43 -37.02 -45.00
C PHE A 474 -20.84 -38.07 -46.02
N SER A 475 -22.15 -38.19 -46.29
CA SER A 475 -22.59 -38.84 -47.51
C SER A 475 -21.85 -38.13 -48.64
N ALA A 476 -20.96 -38.85 -49.31
CA ALA A 476 -20.61 -38.50 -50.65
C ALA A 476 -21.94 -38.53 -51.42
N ASP A 477 -22.55 -37.36 -51.61
CA ASP A 477 -23.26 -37.04 -52.84
C ASP A 477 -22.21 -37.12 -53.95
N ALA A 478 -21.78 -38.34 -54.25
CA ALA A 478 -21.23 -38.71 -55.53
C ALA A 478 -22.46 -38.99 -56.38
N ASP A 479 -22.88 -37.95 -57.10
CA ASP A 479 -23.59 -38.09 -58.37
C ASP A 479 -22.94 -39.24 -59.16
N ALA A 480 -23.67 -40.34 -59.32
CA ALA A 480 -23.44 -41.36 -60.34
C ALA A 480 -24.74 -42.10 -60.63
#